data_AF-A0A4U1IP33-F1
#
_entry.id   AF-A0A4U1IP33-F1
#
_cell.length_a   1.000
_cell.length_b   1.000
_cell.length_c   1.000
_cell.angle_alpha   90.00
_cell.angle_beta   90.00
_cell.angle_gamma   90.00
#
_symmetry.space_group_name_H-M   'P 1'
#
loop_
_entity.id
_entity.type
_entity.pdbx_description
1 polymer ?
#
loop_
_entity_poly.entity_id
_entity_poly.type
_entity_poly.pdbx_seq_one_letter_code
_entity_poly.pdbx_strand_id
1 'polypeptide(L)'
;MELGRLLQELIQAARKAGITVRSESFDPSLSDGGKKWRGGLCVIRGKRVILVDERAPLVDRIATVAASLASVDLEHVFLPPIVRATIGAYQREAPERPVPNATVPLPPVRARLRRTDDDDP
;
A
#
# COMPACT_ATOMS: atom_id res chain seq x y z
N MET A 1 -22.80 -2.56 14.10
CA MET A 1 -22.11 -3.82 13.72
C MET A 1 -20.88 -3.93 14.59
N GLU A 2 -20.56 -5.10 15.12
CA GLU A 2 -19.33 -5.34 15.90
C GLU A 2 -18.08 -5.32 14.99
N LEU A 3 -16.95 -4.79 15.48
CA LEU A 3 -15.71 -4.66 14.69
C LEU A 3 -15.20 -6.00 14.15
N GLY A 4 -15.31 -7.09 14.92
CA GLY A 4 -14.89 -8.41 14.50
C GLY A 4 -15.67 -8.89 13.27
N ARG A 5 -16.99 -8.65 13.27
CA ARG A 5 -17.86 -8.96 12.14
C ARG A 5 -17.54 -8.12 10.91
N LEU A 6 -17.25 -6.83 11.09
CA LEU A 6 -16.85 -5.95 9.98
C LEU A 6 -15.54 -6.44 9.33
N LEU A 7 -14.54 -6.84 10.12
CA LEU A 7 -13.31 -7.41 9.60
C LEU A 7 -13.58 -8.68 8.79
N GLN A 8 -14.45 -9.58 9.26
CA GLN A 8 -14.81 -10.79 8.52
C GLN A 8 -15.48 -10.46 7.19
N GLU A 9 -16.42 -9.52 7.17
CA GLU A 9 -17.08 -9.10 5.92
C GLU A 9 -16.08 -8.50 4.92
N LEU A 10 -15.10 -7.71 5.39
CA LEU A 10 -14.01 -7.19 4.56
C LEU A 10 -13.13 -8.32 3.99
N ILE A 11 -12.81 -9.33 4.81
CA ILE A 11 -12.05 -10.51 4.35
C ILE A 11 -12.84 -11.28 3.29
N GLN A 12 -14.16 -11.44 3.46
CA GLN A 12 -15.01 -12.09 2.46
C GLN A 12 -15.11 -11.28 1.18
N ALA A 13 -15.19 -9.95 1.27
CA ALA A 13 -15.11 -9.06 0.11
C ALA A 13 -13.80 -9.25 -0.67
N ALA A 14 -12.66 -9.28 0.03
CA ALA A 14 -11.36 -9.56 -0.58
C ALA A 14 -11.33 -10.92 -1.29
N ARG A 15 -11.87 -11.96 -0.66
CA ARG A 15 -11.95 -13.31 -1.27
C ARG A 15 -12.78 -13.31 -2.55
N LYS A 16 -13.94 -12.65 -2.56
CA LYS A 16 -14.78 -12.51 -3.75
C LYS A 16 -14.07 -11.76 -4.88
N ALA A 17 -13.17 -10.84 -4.55
CA ALA A 17 -12.30 -10.14 -5.49
C ALA A 17 -11.05 -10.94 -5.91
N GLY A 18 -10.92 -12.20 -5.50
CA GLY A 18 -9.77 -13.05 -5.81
C GLY A 18 -8.51 -12.73 -5.01
N ILE A 19 -8.65 -12.02 -3.88
CA ILE A 19 -7.55 -11.59 -3.02
C ILE A 19 -7.56 -12.40 -1.73
N THR A 20 -6.42 -12.99 -1.37
CA THR A 20 -6.29 -13.72 -0.11
C THR A 20 -5.84 -12.79 1.00
N VAL A 21 -6.48 -12.83 2.18
CA VAL A 21 -5.99 -12.11 3.36
C VAL A 21 -5.20 -13.07 4.23
N ARG A 22 -3.97 -12.70 4.60
CA ARG A 22 -3.09 -13.46 5.49
C ARG A 22 -2.67 -12.60 6.67
N SER A 23 -2.81 -13.15 7.87
CA SER A 23 -2.21 -12.57 9.07
C SER A 23 -0.76 -13.04 9.18
N GLU A 24 0.15 -12.12 9.45
CA GLU A 24 1.57 -12.42 9.67
C GLU A 24 2.05 -11.61 10.88
N SER A 25 3.02 -12.13 11.63
CA SER A 25 3.70 -11.35 12.67
C SER A 25 4.81 -10.53 12.02
N PHE A 26 4.67 -9.21 11.98
CA PHE A 26 5.74 -8.35 11.49
C PHE A 26 6.75 -8.03 12.59
N ASP A 27 8.00 -7.84 12.18
CA ASP A 27 9.04 -7.36 13.06
C ASP A 27 8.90 -5.84 13.24
N PRO A 28 8.66 -5.34 14.46
CA PRO A 28 8.49 -3.92 14.71
C PRO A 28 9.75 -3.09 14.38
N SER A 29 10.93 -3.72 14.32
CA SER A 29 12.20 -3.06 13.99
C SER A 29 12.32 -2.65 12.51
N LEU A 30 11.51 -3.23 11.62
CA LEU A 30 11.47 -2.91 10.18
C LEU A 30 10.67 -1.63 9.86
N SER A 31 10.38 -0.80 10.87
CA SER A 31 9.60 0.43 10.71
C SER A 31 10.51 1.58 10.28
N ASP A 32 10.58 1.89 8.99
CA ASP A 32 11.32 3.05 8.49
C ASP A 32 10.66 4.37 8.96
N GLY A 33 11.47 5.27 9.51
CA GLY A 33 11.09 6.67 9.78
C GLY A 33 9.96 6.87 10.80
N GLY A 34 9.75 5.94 11.73
CA GLY A 34 8.73 6.05 12.79
C GLY A 34 7.32 5.62 12.37
N LYS A 35 7.12 5.19 11.11
CA LYS A 35 5.84 4.62 10.66
C LYS A 35 5.87 3.11 10.80
N LYS A 36 5.12 2.58 11.78
CA LYS A 36 4.94 1.13 11.93
C LYS A 36 4.37 0.53 10.65
N TRP A 37 5.04 -0.48 10.10
CA TRP A 37 4.50 -1.27 8.99
C TRP A 37 3.31 -2.08 9.48
N ARG A 38 2.12 -1.85 8.92
CA ARG A 38 0.86 -2.52 9.35
C ARG A 38 0.31 -3.52 8.33
N GLY A 39 1.05 -3.75 7.25
CA GLY A 39 0.68 -4.62 6.14
C GLY A 39 0.21 -3.85 4.91
N GLY A 40 -0.50 -4.54 4.01
CA GLY A 40 -1.00 -3.99 2.75
C GLY A 40 -1.18 -5.02 1.65
N LEU A 41 -1.66 -4.54 0.49
CA LEU A 41 -1.81 -5.34 -0.73
C LEU A 41 -0.45 -5.63 -1.37
N CYS A 42 -0.18 -6.91 -1.64
CA CYS A 42 1.01 -7.39 -2.31
C CYS A 42 0.69 -8.48 -3.34
N VAL A 43 1.67 -8.78 -4.18
CA VAL A 43 1.59 -9.88 -5.16
C VAL A 43 2.67 -10.90 -4.84
N ILE A 44 2.26 -12.12 -4.49
CA ILE A 44 3.16 -13.23 -4.17
C ILE A 44 2.97 -14.31 -5.21
N ARG A 45 3.99 -14.58 -6.03
CA ARG A 45 3.96 -15.58 -7.11
C ARG A 45 2.73 -15.42 -8.02
N GLY A 46 2.45 -14.18 -8.43
CA GLY A 46 1.30 -13.83 -9.28
C GLY A 46 -0.07 -13.80 -8.57
N LYS A 47 -0.15 -14.13 -7.29
CA LYS A 47 -1.40 -14.11 -6.51
C LYS A 47 -1.48 -12.83 -5.68
N ARG A 48 -2.64 -12.17 -5.70
CA ARG A 48 -2.91 -10.98 -4.89
C ARG A 48 -3.19 -11.39 -3.45
N VAL A 49 -2.44 -10.82 -2.51
CA VAL A 49 -2.52 -11.12 -1.09
C VAL A 49 -2.54 -9.82 -0.30
N ILE A 50 -3.42 -9.70 0.69
CA ILE A 50 -3.35 -8.63 1.69
C ILE A 50 -2.69 -9.22 2.92
N LEU A 51 -1.53 -8.68 3.28
CA LEU A 51 -0.86 -9.03 4.53
C LEU A 51 -1.36 -8.09 5.63
N VAL A 52 -1.65 -8.65 6.80
CA VAL A 52 -2.13 -7.91 7.97
C VAL A 52 -1.27 -8.30 9.16
N ASP A 53 -0.83 -7.32 9.95
CA ASP A 53 -0.12 -7.62 11.20
C ASP A 53 -1.07 -8.31 12.17
N GLU A 54 -0.74 -9.53 12.58
CA GLU A 54 -1.49 -10.29 13.56
C GLU A 54 -1.53 -9.59 14.93
N ARG A 55 -0.46 -8.86 15.27
CA ARG A 55 -0.31 -8.17 16.56
C ARG A 55 -0.97 -6.79 16.57
N ALA A 56 -1.47 -6.31 15.43
CA ALA A 56 -2.11 -5.02 15.35
C ALA A 56 -3.51 -5.04 16.00
N PRO A 57 -3.90 -3.92 16.66
CA PRO A 57 -5.27 -3.71 17.12
C PRO A 57 -6.30 -3.99 16.02
N LEU A 58 -7.49 -4.46 16.40
CA LEU A 58 -8.54 -4.83 15.46
C LEU A 58 -8.92 -3.69 14.49
N VAL A 59 -8.95 -2.45 14.99
CA VAL A 59 -9.20 -1.24 14.19
C VAL A 59 -8.13 -1.06 13.12
N ASP A 60 -6.87 -1.28 13.47
CA ASP A 60 -5.74 -1.15 12.54
C ASP A 60 -5.79 -2.24 11.47
N ARG A 61 -6.18 -3.46 11.85
CA ARG A 61 -6.37 -4.58 10.90
C ARG A 61 -7.49 -4.27 9.91
N ILE A 62 -8.60 -3.71 10.38
CA ILE A 62 -9.70 -3.23 9.54
C ILE A 62 -9.21 -2.15 8.58
N ALA A 63 -8.46 -1.17 9.08
CA ALA A 63 -7.90 -0.10 8.28
C ALA A 63 -6.98 -0.64 7.18
N THR A 64 -6.07 -1.57 7.49
CA THR A 64 -5.17 -2.19 6.51
C THR A 64 -5.94 -2.89 5.39
N VAL A 65 -6.96 -3.69 5.73
CA VAL A 65 -7.76 -4.42 4.73
C VAL A 65 -8.61 -3.45 3.90
N ALA A 66 -9.28 -2.50 4.55
CA ALA A 66 -10.13 -1.52 3.88
C ALA A 66 -9.32 -0.62 2.93
N ALA A 67 -8.17 -0.10 3.36
CA ALA A 67 -7.28 0.71 2.52
C ALA A 67 -6.70 -0.09 1.35
N SER A 68 -6.39 -1.37 1.56
CA SER A 68 -5.94 -2.26 0.49
C SER A 68 -7.03 -2.47 -0.57
N LEU A 69 -8.26 -2.75 -0.12
CA LEU A 69 -9.43 -2.94 -0.98
C LEU A 69 -9.87 -1.65 -1.69
N ALA A 70 -9.63 -0.49 -1.09
CA ALA A 70 -9.91 0.82 -1.70
C ALA A 70 -9.15 1.02 -3.02
N SER A 71 -8.01 0.35 -3.16
CA SER A 71 -7.13 0.42 -4.34
C SER A 71 -7.43 -0.63 -5.42
N VAL A 72 -8.48 -1.42 -5.23
CA VAL A 72 -8.88 -2.54 -6.09
C VAL A 72 -10.22 -2.21 -6.76
N ASP A 73 -10.39 -2.61 -8.01
CA ASP A 73 -11.69 -2.57 -8.67
C ASP A 73 -12.62 -3.64 -8.07
N LEU A 74 -13.70 -3.18 -7.45
CA LEU A 74 -14.70 -3.99 -6.77
C LEU A 74 -16.10 -3.79 -7.36
N GLU A 75 -16.24 -3.15 -8.52
CA GLU A 75 -17.54 -2.83 -9.13
C GLU A 75 -18.40 -4.08 -9.35
N HIS A 76 -17.76 -5.20 -9.71
CA HIS A 76 -18.40 -6.47 -9.98
C HIS A 76 -18.66 -7.33 -8.73
N VAL A 77 -18.27 -6.86 -7.54
CA VAL A 77 -18.41 -7.61 -6.28
C VAL A 77 -19.59 -7.07 -5.48
N PHE A 78 -20.54 -7.95 -5.12
CA PHE A 78 -21.59 -7.57 -4.18
C PHE A 78 -21.02 -7.36 -2.77
N LEU A 79 -21.15 -6.13 -2.27
CA LEU A 79 -20.67 -5.69 -0.96
C LEU A 79 -21.84 -5.17 -0.11
N PRO A 80 -21.96 -5.58 1.16
CA PRO A 80 -22.88 -4.95 2.09
C PRO A 80 -22.64 -3.42 2.20
N PRO A 81 -23.68 -2.59 2.41
CA PRO A 81 -23.55 -1.13 2.43
C PRO A 81 -22.47 -0.61 3.40
N ILE A 82 -22.39 -1.20 4.60
CA ILE A 82 -21.39 -0.84 5.60
C ILE A 82 -19.95 -1.14 5.16
N VAL A 83 -19.74 -2.23 4.41
CA VAL A 83 -18.43 -2.62 3.87
C VAL A 83 -18.03 -1.62 2.79
N ARG A 84 -18.95 -1.30 1.87
CA ARG A 84 -18.74 -0.31 0.81
C ARG A 84 -18.42 1.07 1.38
N ALA A 85 -19.16 1.51 2.40
CA ALA A 85 -18.90 2.76 3.10
C ALA A 85 -17.52 2.76 3.78
N THR A 86 -17.15 1.65 4.44
CA THR A 86 -15.84 1.51 5.09
C THR A 86 -14.71 1.61 4.07
N ILE A 87 -14.77 0.88 2.95
CA ILE A 87 -13.75 0.94 1.89
C ILE A 87 -13.69 2.36 1.28
N GLY A 88 -14.84 2.96 0.99
CA GLY A 88 -14.92 4.30 0.42
C GLY A 88 -14.31 5.40 1.30
N ALA A 89 -14.31 5.23 2.62
CA ALA A 89 -13.66 6.17 3.54
C ALA A 89 -12.14 6.24 3.29
N TYR A 90 -11.50 5.12 2.94
CA TYR A 90 -10.06 5.05 2.68
C TYR A 90 -9.65 5.39 1.23
N GLN A 91 -10.60 5.46 0.29
CA GLN A 91 -10.31 5.89 -1.08
C GLN A 91 -9.88 7.37 -1.14
N ARG A 92 -10.40 8.21 -0.23
CA ARG A 92 -10.04 9.64 -0.14
C ARG A 92 -8.66 9.88 0.45
N GLU A 93 -8.14 8.92 1.19
CA GLU A 93 -6.88 9.02 1.95
C GLU A 93 -5.72 8.34 1.24
N ALA A 94 -5.94 7.73 0.07
CA ALA A 94 -4.87 7.15 -0.73
C ALA A 94 -3.91 8.29 -1.12
N PRO A 95 -2.66 8.32 -0.61
CA PRO A 95 -1.68 9.25 -1.14
C PRO A 95 -1.54 8.95 -2.63
N GLU A 96 -1.61 10.00 -3.45
CA GLU A 96 -1.24 9.96 -4.87
C GLU A 96 -0.03 9.04 -5.00
N ARG A 97 -0.21 7.90 -5.67
CA ARG A 97 0.90 6.95 -5.84
C ARG A 97 2.02 7.73 -6.55
N PRO A 98 3.24 7.80 -6.00
CA PRO A 98 4.35 8.23 -6.82
C PRO A 98 4.45 7.21 -7.95
N VAL A 99 4.23 7.67 -9.18
CA VAL A 99 4.41 6.87 -10.38
C VAL A 99 5.84 6.33 -10.37
N PRO A 100 6.05 5.00 -10.23
CA PRO A 100 7.39 4.45 -10.29
C PRO A 100 7.87 4.66 -11.72
N ASN A 101 8.93 5.45 -11.89
CA ASN A 101 9.46 5.94 -13.17
C ASN A 101 8.58 6.93 -13.94
N ALA A 102 8.21 8.06 -13.34
CA ALA A 102 8.24 9.28 -14.15
C ALA A 102 9.70 9.50 -14.58
N THR A 103 10.03 9.15 -15.82
CA THR A 103 11.27 9.54 -16.50
C THR A 103 11.26 11.05 -16.65
N VAL A 104 11.47 11.78 -15.54
CA VAL A 104 11.88 13.18 -15.61
C VAL A 104 13.31 13.14 -16.12
N PRO A 105 13.61 13.74 -17.28
CA PRO A 105 14.98 13.82 -17.75
C PRO A 105 15.80 14.48 -16.65
N LEU A 106 16.87 13.79 -16.21
CA LEU A 106 17.84 14.39 -15.31
C LEU A 106 18.29 15.73 -15.94
N PRO A 107 18.35 16.83 -15.17
CA PRO A 107 18.88 18.07 -15.70
C PRO A 107 20.28 17.81 -16.27
N PRO A 108 20.61 18.38 -17.44
CA PRO A 108 21.90 18.12 -18.07
C PRO A 108 23.01 18.48 -17.09
N VAL A 109 23.81 17.48 -16.70
CA VAL A 109 25.00 17.68 -15.88
C VAL A 109 25.89 18.65 -16.65
N ARG A 110 26.08 19.87 -16.13
CA ARG A 110 27.07 20.79 -16.66
C ARG A 110 28.44 20.15 -16.45
N ALA A 111 29.02 19.60 -17.52
CA ALA A 111 30.42 19.22 -17.53
C ALA A 111 31.24 20.47 -17.15
N ARG A 112 31.94 20.42 -16.01
CA ARG A 112 32.92 21.45 -15.69
C ARG A 112 34.03 21.31 -16.72
N LEU A 113 34.17 22.29 -17.60
CA LEU A 113 35.32 22.41 -18.48
C LEU A 113 36.56 22.49 -17.59
N ARG A 114 37.38 21.44 -17.62
CA ARG A 114 38.69 21.42 -16.96
C ARG A 114 39.52 22.46 -17.70
N ARG A 115 39.85 23.59 -17.06
CA ARG A 115 40.91 24.46 -17.56
C ARG A 115 42.18 23.62 -17.53
N THR A 116 42.69 23.26 -18.70
CA THR A 116 44.11 23.01 -18.88
C THR A 116 44.79 24.37 -18.79
N ASP A 117 45.21 24.71 -17.57
CA ASP A 117 46.38 25.56 -17.40
C ASP A 117 47.56 24.62 -17.70
N ASP A 118 47.99 24.60 -18.96
CA ASP A 118 49.28 24.06 -19.35
C ASP A 118 50.26 25.24 -19.42
N ASP A 119 51.21 25.24 -18.47
CA ASP A 119 52.58 25.77 -18.58
C ASP A 119 53.13 25.61 -20.02
N ASP A 120 53.98 26.41 -20.64
CA ASP A 120 55.12 27.28 -20.29
C ASP A 120 55.56 27.93 -21.66
N PRO A 121 56.64 28.73 -21.86
CA PRO A 121 57.84 28.95 -21.05
C PRO A 121 58.18 30.41 -20.69
#